data_AF-A0A919KD00-F1
#
_entry.id   AF-A0A919KD00-F1
#
_cell.length_a   1.000
_cell.length_b   1.000
_cell.length_c   1.000
_cell.angle_alpha   90.00
_cell.angle_beta   90.00
_cell.angle_gamma   90.00
#
_symmetry.space_group_name_H-M   'P 1'
#
loop_
_entity.id
_entity.type
_entity.pdbx_description
1 polymer ?
#
loop_
_entity_poly.entity_id
_entity_poly.type
_entity_poly.pdbx_seq_one_letter_code
_entity_poly.pdbx_strand_id
1 'polypeptide(L)'
;MAYTESGVRATILGIIRQLAPDAEGFPSEGPAHLVNDLGYHSLALLELAFAIEDDFDLPPIDEEAGRKIATSDDVIAYVVGQLRQQNELVAG
;
A
#
# COMPACT_ATOMS: atom_id res chain seq x y z
N MET A 1 -8.68 14.90 -4.20
CA MET A 1 -8.71 15.47 -2.82
C MET A 1 -7.26 15.67 -2.40
N ALA A 2 -6.92 16.57 -1.47
CA ALA A 2 -5.52 16.72 -1.06
C ALA A 2 -5.15 15.69 0.02
N TYR A 3 -4.20 14.79 -0.26
CA TYR A 3 -3.75 13.75 0.68
C TYR A 3 -2.43 14.16 1.37
N THR A 4 -2.26 13.84 2.65
CA THR A 4 -0.99 14.02 3.38
C THR A 4 -0.22 12.70 3.45
N GLU A 5 1.12 12.72 3.47
CA GLU A 5 1.91 11.48 3.57
C GLU A 5 1.56 10.65 4.81
N SER A 6 1.33 11.31 5.95
CA SER A 6 0.90 10.65 7.18
C SER A 6 -0.49 10.02 7.06
N GLY A 7 -1.42 10.69 6.37
CA GLY A 7 -2.77 10.17 6.12
C GLY A 7 -2.75 8.97 5.19
N VAL A 8 -2.05 9.10 4.05
CA VAL A 8 -1.84 8.01 3.08
C VAL A 8 -1.24 6.79 3.77
N ARG A 9 -0.19 6.99 4.57
CA ARG A 9 0.44 5.91 5.33
C ARG A 9 -0.53 5.23 6.27
N ALA A 10 -1.30 5.99 7.06
CA ALA A 10 -2.26 5.41 8.00
C ALA A 10 -3.35 4.59 7.28
N THR A 11 -3.89 5.11 6.17
CA THR A 11 -4.89 4.42 5.36
C THR A 11 -4.33 3.15 4.74
N ILE A 12 -3.16 3.21 4.08
CA ILE A 12 -2.52 2.03 3.46
C ILE A 12 -2.25 0.95 4.51
N LEU A 13 -1.70 1.31 5.67
CA LEU A 13 -1.45 0.34 6.75
C LEU A 13 -2.76 -0.30 7.24
N GLY A 14 -3.86 0.46 7.27
CA GLY A 14 -5.19 -0.05 7.59
C GLY A 14 -5.67 -1.07 6.55
N ILE A 15 -5.57 -0.75 5.26
CA ILE A 15 -5.97 -1.64 4.15
C ILE A 15 -5.12 -2.91 4.16
N ILE A 16 -3.80 -2.78 4.30
CA ILE A 16 -2.88 -3.91 4.39
C ILE A 16 -3.27 -4.81 5.55
N ARG A 17 -3.53 -4.24 6.73
CA ARG A 17 -3.93 -5.04 7.89
C ARG A 17 -5.29 -5.72 7.71
N GLN A 18 -6.23 -5.08 7.03
CA GLN A 18 -7.57 -5.62 6.80
C GLN A 18 -7.58 -6.77 5.79
N LEU A 19 -6.74 -6.68 4.75
CA LEU A 19 -6.63 -7.69 3.70
C LEU A 19 -5.58 -8.76 4.00
N ALA A 20 -4.72 -8.55 5.01
CA ALA A 20 -3.73 -9.52 5.44
C ALA A 20 -4.40 -10.81 5.92
N PRO A 21 -4.04 -11.97 5.33
CA PRO A 21 -4.44 -13.28 5.85
C PRO A 21 -3.96 -13.52 7.28
N ASP A 22 -2.74 -13.06 7.58
CA ASP A 22 -2.14 -13.12 8.91
C ASP A 22 -1.87 -11.71 9.44
N ALA A 23 -2.94 -11.07 9.95
CA ALA A 23 -2.84 -9.73 10.54
C ALA A 23 -2.10 -9.72 11.89
N GLU A 24 -1.88 -10.88 12.51
CA GLU A 24 -1.11 -11.03 13.75
C GLU A 24 0.41 -10.98 13.49
N GLY A 25 0.85 -11.38 12.29
CA GLY A 25 2.22 -11.21 11.81
C GLY A 25 2.64 -9.76 11.56
N PHE A 26 1.74 -8.78 11.74
CA PHE A 26 2.06 -7.37 11.52
C PHE A 26 3.03 -6.86 12.61
N PRO A 27 4.26 -6.45 12.24
CA PRO A 27 5.23 -5.97 13.21
C PRO A 27 4.76 -4.67 13.85
N SER A 28 4.92 -4.57 15.18
CA SER A 28 4.61 -3.36 15.94
C SER A 28 5.47 -2.16 15.53
N GLU A 29 6.68 -2.43 15.00
CA GLU A 29 7.65 -1.43 14.58
C GLU A 29 8.34 -1.88 13.28
N GLY A 30 8.46 -0.97 12.31
CA GLY A 30 9.12 -1.23 11.02
C GLY A 30 8.19 -1.67 9.88
N PRO A 31 8.74 -1.89 8.68
CA PRO A 31 7.97 -2.32 7.52
C PRO A 31 7.65 -3.82 7.58
N ALA A 32 6.40 -4.18 7.27
CA ALA A 32 5.95 -5.57 7.23
C ALA A 32 6.18 -6.16 5.83
N HIS A 33 6.74 -7.35 5.72
CA HIS A 33 6.75 -8.08 4.46
C HIS A 33 5.36 -8.62 4.16
N LEU A 34 4.78 -8.22 3.01
CA LEU A 34 3.43 -8.63 2.65
C LEU A 34 3.33 -10.16 2.56
N VAL A 35 4.24 -10.81 1.83
CA VAL A 35 4.17 -12.25 1.63
C VAL A 35 4.71 -13.03 2.83
N ASN A 36 5.86 -12.63 3.37
CA ASN A 36 6.56 -13.41 4.39
C ASN A 36 5.97 -13.24 5.80
N ASP A 37 5.56 -12.02 6.16
CA ASP A 37 5.05 -11.74 7.51
C ASP A 37 3.53 -11.82 7.55
N LEU A 38 2.86 -11.22 6.56
CA LEU A 38 1.40 -11.09 6.53
C LEU A 38 0.70 -12.20 5.74
N GLY A 39 1.44 -13.08 5.07
CA GLY A 39 0.90 -14.24 4.35
C GLY A 39 0.17 -13.88 3.05
N TYR A 40 0.44 -12.72 2.46
CA TYR A 40 -0.17 -12.35 1.18
C TYR A 40 0.18 -13.33 0.07
N HIS A 41 -0.84 -13.67 -0.71
CA HIS A 41 -0.76 -14.54 -1.88
C HIS A 41 -1.25 -13.80 -3.13
N SER A 42 -1.15 -14.42 -4.31
CA SER A 42 -1.45 -13.75 -5.59
C SER A 42 -2.81 -13.06 -5.65
N LEU A 43 -3.84 -13.62 -5.00
CA LEU A 43 -5.18 -13.01 -4.94
C LEU A 43 -5.22 -11.83 -3.96
N ALA A 44 -4.75 -12.01 -2.72
CA ALA A 44 -4.73 -10.94 -1.72
C ALA A 44 -3.89 -9.72 -2.16
N LEU A 45 -2.79 -9.95 -2.90
CA LEU A 45 -1.99 -8.86 -3.48
C LEU A 45 -2.77 -8.09 -4.55
N LEU A 46 -3.54 -8.81 -5.38
CA LEU A 46 -4.40 -8.21 -6.40
C LEU A 46 -5.54 -7.41 -5.75
N GLU A 47 -6.17 -7.94 -4.71
CA GLU A 47 -7.20 -7.24 -3.94
C GLU A 47 -6.64 -5.99 -3.25
N LEU A 48 -5.43 -6.06 -2.71
CA LEU A 48 -4.73 -4.91 -2.14
C LEU A 48 -4.46 -3.83 -3.18
N ALA A 49 -4.00 -4.22 -4.37
CA ALA A 49 -3.79 -3.29 -5.47
C ALA A 49 -5.10 -2.57 -5.84
N PHE A 50 -6.18 -3.33 -6.07
CA PHE A 50 -7.48 -2.75 -6.40
C PHE A 50 -8.03 -1.83 -5.30
N ALA A 51 -7.91 -2.22 -4.03
CA ALA A 51 -8.37 -1.39 -2.92
C ALA A 51 -7.61 -0.05 -2.87
N ILE A 52 -6.30 -0.07 -3.10
CA ILE A 52 -5.48 1.15 -3.12
C ILE A 52 -5.80 2.00 -4.36
N GLU A 53 -5.94 1.38 -5.51
CA GLU A 53 -6.31 2.07 -6.76
C GLU A 53 -7.65 2.81 -6.62
N ASP A 54 -8.66 2.17 -6.03
CA ASP A 54 -9.99 2.74 -5.82
C ASP A 54 -10.00 3.84 -4.75
N ASP A 55 -9.29 3.65 -3.63
CA ASP A 55 -9.29 4.61 -2.50
C ASP A 55 -8.53 5.92 -2.82
N PHE A 56 -7.52 5.83 -3.70
CA PHE A 56 -6.62 6.93 -4.05
C PHE A 56 -6.72 7.37 -5.52
N ASP A 57 -7.68 6.84 -6.30
CA ASP A 57 -7.86 7.11 -7.75
C ASP A 57 -6.54 6.93 -8.55
N LEU A 58 -5.78 5.88 -8.23
CA LEU A 58 -4.49 5.62 -8.86
C LEU A 58 -4.64 4.84 -10.17
N PRO A 59 -3.72 5.03 -11.12
CA PRO A 59 -3.64 4.14 -12.27
C PRO A 59 -3.35 2.69 -11.84
N PRO A 60 -3.77 1.70 -12.64
CA PRO A 60 -3.54 0.29 -12.34
C PRO A 60 -2.06 -0.02 -12.09
N ILE A 61 -1.77 -0.84 -11.07
CA ILE A 61 -0.41 -1.26 -10.76
C ILE A 61 0.06 -2.27 -11.80
N ASP A 62 1.01 -1.86 -12.64
CA ASP A 62 1.65 -2.75 -13.61
C ASP A 62 2.44 -3.88 -12.94
N GLU A 63 2.64 -4.98 -13.66
CA GLU A 63 3.39 -6.15 -13.18
C GLU A 63 4.79 -5.81 -12.65
N GLU A 64 5.50 -4.87 -13.30
CA GLU A 64 6.82 -4.43 -12.84
C GLU A 64 6.75 -3.67 -11.51
N ALA A 65 5.72 -2.85 -11.30
CA ALA A 65 5.51 -2.15 -10.05
C ALA A 65 5.09 -3.12 -8.94
N GLY A 66 4.14 -4.02 -9.22
CA GLY A 66 3.71 -5.07 -8.31
C GLY A 66 4.86 -5.97 -7.84
N ARG A 67 5.81 -6.31 -8.74
CA ARG A 67 7.01 -7.08 -8.38
C ARG A 67 8.00 -6.34 -7.49
N LYS A 68 8.01 -5.00 -7.51
CA LYS A 68 8.86 -4.18 -6.63
C LYS A 68 8.27 -4.02 -5.24
N ILE A 69 6.95 -4.22 -5.10
CA ILE A 69 6.24 -4.11 -3.84
C ILE A 69 6.44 -5.41 -3.06
N ALA A 70 7.34 -5.40 -2.07
CA ALA A 70 7.59 -6.54 -1.18
C ALA A 70 7.17 -6.25 0.27
N THR A 71 7.22 -4.99 0.67
CA THR A 71 6.93 -4.53 2.02
C THR A 71 5.83 -3.47 2.06
N SER A 72 5.25 -3.26 3.23
CA SER A 72 4.28 -2.18 3.47
C SER A 72 4.85 -0.79 3.13
N ASP A 73 6.15 -0.57 3.35
CA ASP A 73 6.81 0.69 2.99
C ASP A 73 6.93 0.86 1.48
N ASP A 74 7.17 -0.22 0.72
CA ASP A 74 7.19 -0.15 -0.74
C ASP A 74 5.83 0.27 -1.30
N VAL A 75 4.74 -0.26 -0.72
CA VAL A 75 3.37 0.15 -1.06
C VAL A 75 3.17 1.65 -0.80
N ILE A 76 3.54 2.11 0.40
CA ILE A 76 3.41 3.51 0.80
C ILE A 76 4.22 4.41 -0.14
N ALA A 77 5.48 4.05 -0.40
CA ALA A 77 6.37 4.80 -1.28
C ALA A 77 5.83 4.86 -2.71
N TYR A 78 5.24 3.76 -3.21
CA TYR A 78 4.61 3.72 -4.52
C TYR A 78 3.43 4.68 -4.60
N VAL A 79 2.48 4.61 -3.66
CA VAL A 79 1.29 5.46 -3.63
C VAL A 79 1.66 6.94 -3.47
N VAL A 80 2.56 7.25 -2.53
CA VAL A 80 3.07 8.62 -2.34
C VAL A 80 3.74 9.14 -3.61
N GLY A 81 4.50 8.29 -4.31
CA GLY A 81 5.09 8.61 -5.61
C GLY A 81 4.04 8.95 -6.67
N GLN A 82 2.98 8.15 -6.78
CA GLN A 82 1.89 8.38 -7.71
C GLN A 82 1.13 9.67 -7.38
N LEU A 83 0.72 9.87 -6.12
CA LEU A 83 0.00 11.07 -5.68
C LEU A 83 0.84 12.35 -5.88
N ARG A 84 2.17 12.28 -5.75
CA ARG A 84 3.06 13.38 -6.12
C ARG A 84 3.04 13.69 -7.61
N GLN A 85 3.04 12.67 -8.47
CA GLN A 85 2.95 12.87 -9.92
C GLN A 85 1.60 13.47 -10.32
N GLN A 86 0.53 13.08 -9.65
CA GLN A 86 -0.81 13.63 -9.85
C GLN A 86 -1.02 15.00 -9.18
N ASN A 87 -0.01 15.51 -8.44
CA ASN A 87 -0.05 16.77 -7.72
C ASN A 87 -1.21 16.86 -6.68
N GLU A 88 -1.60 15.69 -6.15
CA GLU A 88 -2.63 15.53 -5.11
C GLU A 88 -2.05 15.34 -3.71
N LEU A 89 -0.73 15.16 -3.60
CA LEU A 89 -0.04 15.14 -2.32
C LEU A 89 0.25 16.56 -1.82
N VAL A 90 -0.25 16.89 -0.63
CA VAL A 90 0.15 18.09 0.10
C VAL A 90 1.26 17.77 1.09
N ALA A 91 2.30 18.62 1.11
CA ALA A 91 3.30 18.60 2.17
C ALA A 91 2.62 19.03 3.47
N GLY A 92 2.23 18.04 4.28
CA GLY A 92 1.65 18.23 5.61
C GLY A 92 2.69 18.68 6.62
#